data_AF-A0AAF3EBF8-F1
#
_entry.id   AF-A0AAF3EBF8-F1
#
_cell.length_a   1.000
_cell.length_b   1.000
_cell.length_c   1.000
_cell.angle_alpha   90.00
_cell.angle_beta   90.00
_cell.angle_gamma   90.00
#
_symmetry.space_group_name_H-M   'P 1'
#
loop_
_entity.id
_entity.type
_entity.pdbx_description
1 polymer ?
#
loop_
_entity_poly.entity_id
_entity_poly.type
_entity_poly.pdbx_seq_one_letter_code
_entity_poly.pdbx_strand_id
1 'polypeptide(L)'
;MLLFGYMLVLIGFIFVNADEEFDIELLSEECDCRDWYGVCRKQGAEWLDENVWMYNCSSSNGANATFVGCMSPQKELISTKINKTVEGFWHACDEDDLRIRYEQEPRCLVESESYHVGSTFRLGTFQWICLDTGRWITGCFYKNETNNDVLLRIGETGYNGLIKHVCDRFVDYPGRVQYYAEVRDDVHVKHPTNKGVNQNFPPSKEELIQGKVNRWLHENSAAFVSNGEQFGARIRYLPASRSDWTKK
;
A
#
# COMPACT_ATOMS: atom_id res chain seq x y z
N MET A 1 7.59 -71.31 -74.04
CA MET A 1 6.61 -70.65 -74.92
C MET A 1 5.77 -69.74 -74.01
N LEU A 2 6.36 -68.60 -73.65
CA LEU A 2 6.00 -67.24 -74.10
C LEU A 2 4.66 -66.75 -73.53
N LEU A 3 4.73 -65.77 -72.64
CA LEU A 3 3.92 -64.53 -72.58
C LEU A 3 4.59 -63.61 -71.52
N PHE A 4 5.21 -62.49 -71.94
CA PHE A 4 4.69 -61.10 -71.81
C PHE A 4 4.21 -60.79 -70.36
N GLY A 5 4.64 -59.76 -69.64
CA GLY A 5 5.39 -58.55 -69.92
C GLY A 5 5.15 -57.56 -68.76
N TYR A 6 5.73 -56.37 -68.88
CA TYR A 6 5.47 -55.13 -68.13
C TYR A 6 6.15 -54.88 -66.77
N MET A 7 7.11 -53.96 -66.89
CA MET A 7 7.67 -53.05 -65.90
C MET A 7 6.56 -52.22 -65.22
N LEU A 8 6.60 -52.13 -63.88
CA LEU A 8 5.75 -51.22 -63.11
C LEU A 8 6.61 -50.48 -62.07
N VAL A 9 6.63 -49.16 -62.22
CA VAL A 9 7.27 -48.16 -61.39
C VAL A 9 6.50 -48.04 -60.07
N LEU A 10 7.19 -48.21 -58.94
CA LEU A 10 6.63 -47.95 -57.61
C LEU A 10 7.09 -46.56 -57.12
N ILE A 11 6.15 -45.62 -57.11
CA ILE A 11 6.25 -44.33 -56.44
C ILE A 11 5.86 -44.56 -54.98
N GLY A 12 6.81 -44.40 -54.05
CA GLY A 12 6.55 -44.44 -52.61
C GLY A 12 5.92 -43.14 -52.13
N PHE A 13 4.66 -43.19 -51.70
CA PHE A 13 4.02 -42.12 -50.94
C PHE A 13 4.43 -42.22 -49.47
N ILE A 14 5.10 -41.19 -48.96
CA ILE A 14 5.31 -40.97 -47.53
C ILE A 14 4.01 -40.39 -46.97
N PHE A 15 3.25 -41.19 -46.23
CA PHE A 15 2.18 -40.68 -45.37
C PHE A 15 2.81 -40.19 -44.06
N VAL A 16 2.96 -38.87 -43.93
CA VAL A 16 3.12 -38.23 -42.61
C VAL A 16 1.71 -38.11 -42.04
N ASN A 17 1.37 -38.95 -41.06
CA ASN A 17 0.20 -38.69 -40.23
C ASN A 17 0.54 -37.49 -39.34
N ALA A 18 -0.08 -36.36 -39.64
CA ALA A 18 -0.19 -35.27 -38.69
C ALA A 18 -1.32 -35.64 -37.73
N ASP A 19 -0.97 -36.17 -36.56
CA ASP A 19 -1.90 -36.21 -35.43
C ASP A 19 -2.06 -34.76 -34.94
N GLU A 20 -3.16 -34.11 -35.37
CA GLU A 20 -3.67 -32.93 -34.68
C GLU A 20 -4.29 -33.42 -33.36
N GLU A 21 -3.52 -33.31 -32.28
CA GLU A 21 -4.01 -33.43 -30.90
C GLU A 21 -4.91 -32.23 -30.62
N PHE A 22 -6.20 -32.35 -30.95
CA PHE A 22 -7.21 -31.44 -30.44
C PHE A 22 -7.38 -31.73 -28.95
N ASP A 23 -6.90 -30.83 -28.10
CA ASP A 23 -7.34 -30.70 -26.72
C ASP A 23 -8.86 -30.42 -26.72
N ILE A 24 -9.65 -31.49 -26.74
CA ILE A 24 -11.08 -31.42 -26.53
C ILE A 24 -11.26 -31.30 -25.02
N GLU A 25 -11.35 -30.07 -24.52
CA GLU A 25 -11.96 -29.81 -23.22
C GLU A 25 -13.39 -30.36 -23.26
N LEU A 26 -13.60 -31.51 -22.62
CA LEU A 26 -14.91 -32.10 -22.38
C LEU A 26 -15.71 -31.14 -21.49
N LEU A 27 -16.48 -30.26 -22.12
CA LEU A 27 -17.42 -29.37 -21.46
C LEU A 27 -18.49 -30.23 -20.78
N SER A 28 -18.53 -30.17 -19.44
CA SER A 28 -19.63 -30.75 -18.65
C SER A 28 -20.98 -30.25 -19.19
N GLU A 29 -21.84 -31.19 -19.61
CA GLU A 29 -23.16 -30.90 -20.21
C GLU A 29 -24.12 -30.18 -19.23
N GLU A 30 -23.82 -30.22 -17.93
CA GLU A 30 -24.60 -29.57 -16.86
C GLU A 30 -23.87 -28.31 -16.35
N CYS A 31 -23.97 -27.22 -17.09
CA CYS A 31 -23.36 -25.93 -16.74
C CYS A 31 -24.45 -24.86 -16.58
N ASP A 32 -24.63 -24.30 -15.39
CA ASP A 32 -25.65 -23.27 -15.16
C ASP A 32 -25.12 -21.88 -15.57
N CYS A 33 -23.91 -21.54 -15.12
CA CYS A 33 -23.18 -20.37 -15.62
C CYS A 33 -21.72 -20.69 -15.91
N ARG A 34 -21.08 -19.86 -16.74
CA ARG A 34 -19.63 -19.87 -16.97
C ARG A 34 -19.00 -18.60 -16.45
N ASP A 35 -17.88 -18.72 -15.74
CA ASP A 35 -17.08 -17.54 -15.36
C ASP A 35 -16.18 -17.06 -16.50
N TRP A 36 -15.45 -15.96 -16.27
CA TRP A 36 -14.56 -15.36 -17.27
C TRP A 36 -13.44 -16.28 -17.76
N TYR A 37 -13.13 -17.34 -17.02
CA TYR A 37 -12.12 -18.32 -17.38
C TYR A 37 -12.73 -19.57 -18.04
N GLY A 38 -14.04 -19.55 -18.31
CA GLY A 38 -14.77 -20.67 -18.91
C GLY A 38 -15.20 -21.75 -17.91
N VAL A 39 -14.90 -21.58 -16.62
CA VAL A 39 -15.20 -22.58 -15.58
C VAL A 39 -16.70 -22.61 -15.29
N CYS A 40 -17.27 -23.81 -15.27
CA CYS A 40 -18.68 -24.01 -14.96
C CYS A 40 -18.99 -23.78 -13.48
N ARG A 41 -20.07 -23.05 -13.24
CA ARG A 41 -20.62 -22.70 -11.93
C ARG A 41 -22.07 -23.17 -11.87
N LYS A 42 -22.50 -23.57 -10.67
CA LYS A 42 -23.88 -23.96 -10.38
C LYS A 42 -24.75 -22.74 -10.12
N GLN A 43 -26.05 -22.83 -10.41
CA GLN A 43 -27.01 -21.79 -10.11
C GLN A 43 -27.01 -21.47 -8.61
N GLY A 44 -26.97 -20.18 -8.27
CA GLY A 44 -26.88 -19.68 -6.89
C GLY A 44 -25.46 -19.67 -6.32
N ALA A 45 -24.44 -20.08 -7.07
CA ALA A 45 -23.05 -19.95 -6.62
C ALA A 45 -22.60 -18.49 -6.58
N GLU A 46 -21.92 -18.12 -5.50
CA GLU A 46 -21.24 -16.82 -5.33
C GLU A 46 -19.77 -17.08 -5.04
N TRP A 47 -18.88 -16.28 -5.62
CA TRP A 47 -17.45 -16.40 -5.37
C TRP A 47 -16.73 -15.07 -5.46
N LEU A 48 -15.65 -14.99 -4.69
CA LEU A 48 -14.75 -13.86 -4.66
C LEU A 48 -13.46 -14.24 -5.39
N ASP A 49 -13.13 -13.52 -6.44
CA ASP A 49 -11.89 -13.69 -7.19
C ASP A 49 -10.86 -12.63 -6.78
N GLU A 50 -9.59 -13.03 -6.65
CA GLU A 50 -8.46 -12.20 -6.18
C GLU A 50 -8.74 -11.37 -4.90
N ASN A 51 -9.64 -11.86 -4.04
CA ASN A 51 -10.14 -11.15 -2.86
C ASN A 51 -10.82 -9.80 -3.14
N VAL A 52 -11.18 -9.51 -4.39
CA VAL A 52 -11.78 -8.21 -4.78
C VAL A 52 -13.03 -8.37 -5.63
N TRP A 53 -13.05 -9.27 -6.61
CA TRP A 53 -14.11 -9.28 -7.61
C TRP A 53 -15.22 -10.25 -7.21
N MET A 54 -16.41 -9.73 -6.90
CA MET A 54 -17.55 -10.53 -6.48
C MET A 54 -18.44 -10.87 -7.68
N TYR A 55 -18.72 -12.15 -7.81
CA TYR A 55 -19.47 -12.72 -8.92
C TYR A 55 -20.56 -13.65 -8.40
N ASN A 56 -21.64 -13.77 -9.16
CA ASN A 56 -22.66 -14.77 -8.91
C ASN A 56 -23.18 -15.44 -10.18
N CYS A 57 -23.74 -16.62 -10.02
CA CYS A 57 -24.46 -17.34 -11.06
C CYS A 57 -25.97 -17.26 -10.80
N SER A 58 -26.66 -16.37 -11.50
CA SER A 58 -28.12 -16.18 -11.38
C SER A 58 -28.93 -16.97 -12.42
N SER A 59 -28.30 -17.35 -13.53
CA SER A 59 -28.95 -18.01 -14.67
C SER A 59 -28.83 -19.53 -14.62
N SER A 60 -29.65 -20.19 -15.41
CA SER A 60 -29.46 -21.58 -15.85
C SER A 60 -29.25 -21.60 -17.38
N ASN A 61 -28.65 -22.66 -17.92
CA ASN A 61 -28.32 -22.88 -19.35
C ASN A 61 -27.01 -22.27 -19.87
N GLY A 62 -25.93 -22.31 -19.09
CA GLY A 62 -24.59 -21.97 -19.55
C GLY A 62 -24.37 -20.49 -19.86
N ALA A 63 -25.18 -19.59 -19.28
CA ALA A 63 -25.02 -18.16 -19.46
C ALA A 63 -23.75 -17.64 -18.76
N ASN A 64 -23.34 -16.41 -19.07
CA ASN A 64 -22.20 -15.81 -18.39
C ASN A 64 -22.55 -15.47 -16.93
N ALA A 65 -21.58 -15.68 -16.06
CA ALA A 65 -21.60 -15.18 -14.69
C ALA A 65 -21.83 -13.67 -14.66
N THR A 66 -22.57 -13.20 -13.65
CA THR A 66 -22.85 -11.79 -13.44
C THR A 66 -21.85 -11.19 -12.45
N PHE A 67 -21.29 -10.04 -12.82
CA PHE A 67 -20.51 -9.22 -11.88
C PHE A 67 -21.45 -8.49 -10.94
N VAL A 68 -21.19 -8.62 -9.64
CA VAL A 68 -22.05 -8.08 -8.59
C VAL A 68 -21.43 -6.81 -8.01
N GLY A 69 -20.10 -6.78 -7.92
CA GLY A 69 -19.37 -5.64 -7.38
C GLY A 69 -18.00 -6.00 -6.84
N CYS A 70 -17.43 -5.08 -6.07
CA CYS A 70 -16.09 -5.18 -5.53
C CYS A 70 -16.15 -5.42 -4.02
N MET A 71 -15.28 -6.26 -3.49
CA MET A 71 -15.14 -6.51 -2.05
C MET A 71 -14.07 -5.60 -1.48
N SER A 72 -14.42 -4.83 -0.44
CA SER A 72 -13.45 -4.02 0.28
C SER A 72 -12.52 -4.89 1.15
N PRO A 73 -11.36 -4.38 1.57
CA PRO A 73 -10.50 -5.06 2.54
C PRO A 73 -11.22 -5.44 3.85
N GLN A 74 -12.24 -4.66 4.22
CA GLN A 74 -13.13 -4.88 5.37
C GLN A 74 -14.26 -5.88 5.09
N LYS A 75 -14.25 -6.54 3.93
CA LYS A 75 -15.25 -7.52 3.49
C LYS A 75 -16.65 -6.92 3.30
N GLU A 76 -16.72 -5.66 2.92
CA GLU A 76 -17.97 -5.05 2.50
C GLU A 76 -18.12 -5.07 0.97
N LEU A 77 -19.30 -5.47 0.49
CA LEU A 77 -19.63 -5.43 -0.92
C LEU A 77 -19.94 -3.98 -1.35
N ILE A 78 -19.24 -3.54 -2.40
CA ILE A 78 -19.41 -2.27 -3.09
C ILE A 78 -20.06 -2.56 -4.43
N SER A 79 -21.35 -2.24 -4.55
CA SER A 79 -22.10 -2.41 -5.80
C SER A 79 -21.56 -1.54 -6.92
N THR A 80 -21.72 -2.01 -8.16
CA THR A 80 -21.30 -1.26 -9.36
C THR A 80 -21.98 0.10 -9.45
N LYS A 81 -21.25 1.13 -9.91
CA LYS A 81 -21.74 2.51 -10.18
C LYS A 81 -22.22 3.27 -8.95
N ILE A 82 -21.94 2.78 -7.74
CA ILE A 82 -22.27 3.45 -6.48
C ILE A 82 -20.99 3.65 -5.68
N ASN A 83 -20.75 4.89 -5.28
CA ASN A 83 -19.70 5.18 -4.32
C ASN A 83 -20.21 4.89 -2.92
N LYS A 84 -19.45 4.11 -2.16
CA LYS A 84 -19.78 3.74 -0.78
C LYS A 84 -18.63 4.13 0.13
N THR A 85 -18.96 4.76 1.25
CA THR A 85 -17.98 5.08 2.28
C THR A 85 -17.89 3.93 3.28
N VAL A 86 -16.69 3.39 3.49
CA VAL A 86 -16.40 2.33 4.45
C VAL A 86 -15.30 2.85 5.38
N GLU A 87 -15.54 2.82 6.70
CA GLU A 87 -14.61 3.36 7.71
C GLU A 87 -14.18 4.83 7.45
N GLY A 88 -15.04 5.64 6.85
CA GLY A 88 -14.76 7.04 6.55
C GLY A 88 -14.04 7.31 5.23
N PHE A 89 -13.65 6.26 4.48
CA PHE A 89 -12.98 6.38 3.18
C PHE A 89 -13.93 5.99 2.05
N TRP A 90 -13.89 6.70 0.93
CA TRP A 90 -14.73 6.34 -0.22
C TRP A 90 -14.15 5.16 -1.01
N HIS A 91 -15.04 4.31 -1.48
CA HIS A 91 -14.76 3.17 -2.36
C HIS A 91 -15.69 3.25 -3.58
N ALA A 92 -15.15 2.94 -4.75
CA ALA A 92 -15.88 2.93 -6.01
C ALA A 92 -15.62 1.63 -6.75
N CYS A 93 -16.67 1.08 -7.36
CA CYS A 93 -16.60 -0.12 -8.17
C CYS A 93 -17.30 0.15 -9.51
N ASP A 94 -16.55 0.04 -10.60
CA ASP A 94 -17.04 0.33 -11.95
C ASP A 94 -16.88 -0.88 -12.87
N GLU A 95 -17.83 -1.05 -13.77
CA GLU A 95 -17.85 -2.09 -14.78
C GLU A 95 -18.18 -1.46 -16.14
N ASP A 96 -17.30 -1.74 -17.11
CA ASP A 96 -17.45 -1.46 -18.54
C ASP A 96 -17.37 -2.79 -19.32
N ASP A 97 -17.70 -2.78 -20.61
CA ASP A 97 -17.60 -3.99 -21.46
C ASP A 97 -16.18 -4.56 -21.57
N LEU A 98 -15.16 -3.72 -21.37
CA LEU A 98 -13.75 -4.08 -21.51
C LEU A 98 -13.02 -4.30 -20.18
N ARG A 99 -13.58 -3.84 -19.05
CA ARG A 99 -12.86 -3.85 -17.77
C ARG A 99 -13.78 -3.73 -16.58
N ILE A 100 -13.30 -4.25 -15.45
CA ILE A 100 -13.79 -3.91 -14.12
C ILE A 100 -12.71 -3.14 -13.37
N ARG A 101 -13.12 -2.14 -12.59
CA ARG A 101 -12.23 -1.25 -11.85
C ARG A 101 -12.72 -1.10 -10.41
N TYR A 102 -11.81 -1.29 -9.48
CA TYR A 102 -12.03 -1.03 -8.06
C TYR A 102 -11.10 0.09 -7.62
N GLU A 103 -11.66 1.16 -7.06
CA GLU A 103 -10.91 2.29 -6.54
C GLU A 103 -11.21 2.49 -5.06
N GLN A 104 -10.19 2.90 -4.32
CA GLN A 104 -10.34 3.32 -2.94
C GLN A 104 -9.63 4.65 -2.73
N GLU A 105 -10.16 5.45 -1.83
CA GLU A 105 -9.51 6.68 -1.40
C GLU A 105 -8.10 6.38 -0.89
N PRO A 106 -7.06 7.06 -1.41
CA PRO A 106 -5.71 6.91 -0.89
C PRO A 106 -5.65 7.36 0.57
N ARG A 107 -4.92 6.61 1.41
CA ARG A 107 -4.78 6.89 2.84
C ARG A 107 -3.44 6.40 3.37
N CYS A 108 -3.07 6.85 4.57
CA CYS A 108 -1.89 6.33 5.27
C CYS A 108 -2.35 5.44 6.42
N LEU A 109 -1.85 4.21 6.46
CA LEU A 109 -2.06 3.29 7.58
C LEU A 109 -0.85 3.36 8.53
N VAL A 110 -1.07 3.84 9.74
CA VAL A 110 -0.02 4.00 10.77
C VAL A 110 -0.53 3.39 12.06
N GLU A 111 0.15 2.34 12.56
CA GLU A 111 -0.18 1.69 13.85
C GLU A 111 -1.66 1.29 14.02
N SER A 112 -2.33 0.94 12.91
CA SER A 112 -3.77 0.59 12.81
C SER A 112 -4.74 1.78 12.68
N GLU A 113 -4.24 3.00 12.67
CA GLU A 113 -5.04 4.20 12.36
C GLU A 113 -4.90 4.59 10.89
N SER A 114 -6.00 5.06 10.30
CA SER A 114 -6.05 5.49 8.91
C SER A 114 -6.20 7.00 8.82
N TYR A 115 -5.35 7.63 8.02
CA TYR A 115 -5.28 9.08 7.84
C TYR A 115 -5.61 9.45 6.40
N HIS A 116 -6.46 10.47 6.21
CA HIS A 116 -6.73 11.04 4.88
C HIS A 116 -5.49 11.74 4.32
N VAL A 117 -5.35 11.72 3.00
CA VAL A 117 -4.31 12.50 2.31
C VAL A 117 -4.45 13.97 2.65
N GLY A 118 -3.32 14.62 2.96
CA GLY A 118 -3.24 16.00 3.40
C GLY A 118 -3.41 16.20 4.92
N SER A 119 -3.89 15.20 5.65
CA SER A 119 -3.95 15.29 7.12
C SER A 119 -2.55 15.23 7.73
N THR A 120 -2.38 15.96 8.84
CA THR A 120 -1.15 15.91 9.63
C THR A 120 -1.40 15.18 10.94
N PHE A 121 -0.40 14.42 11.39
CA PHE A 121 -0.48 13.64 12.62
C PHE A 121 0.88 13.59 13.30
N ARG A 122 0.88 13.24 14.59
CA ARG A 122 2.10 13.11 15.39
C ARG A 122 2.41 11.63 15.60
N LEU A 123 3.65 11.25 15.35
CA LEU A 123 4.17 9.94 15.72
C LEU A 123 5.50 10.14 16.44
N GLY A 124 5.49 9.90 17.75
CA GLY A 124 6.60 10.22 18.64
C GLY A 124 6.95 11.71 18.62
N THR A 125 8.21 12.00 18.30
CA THR A 125 8.74 13.37 18.22
C THR A 125 8.42 14.06 16.90
N PHE A 126 8.03 13.33 15.85
CA PHE A 126 7.90 13.90 14.52
C PHE A 126 6.43 14.23 14.17
N GLN A 127 6.25 15.35 13.49
CA GLN A 127 5.02 15.66 12.77
C GLN A 127 5.11 15.06 11.36
N TRP A 128 4.07 14.35 10.97
CA TRP A 128 3.94 13.73 9.67
C TRP A 128 2.78 14.35 8.91
N ILE A 129 2.87 14.37 7.59
CA ILE A 129 1.76 14.59 6.67
C ILE A 129 1.51 13.31 5.88
N CYS A 130 0.24 12.95 5.75
CA CYS A 130 -0.16 11.85 4.88
C CYS A 130 -0.23 12.31 3.42
N LEU A 131 0.39 11.54 2.52
CA LEU A 131 0.38 11.71 1.09
C LEU A 131 -0.27 10.48 0.45
N ASP A 132 -0.60 10.58 -0.83
CA ASP A 132 -1.11 9.46 -1.64
C ASP A 132 -0.13 8.28 -1.72
N THR A 133 1.17 8.57 -1.78
CA THR A 133 2.26 7.61 -1.94
C THR A 133 2.88 7.12 -0.63
N GLY A 134 2.58 7.78 0.49
CA GLY A 134 3.26 7.51 1.76
C GLY A 134 3.06 8.62 2.76
N ARG A 135 3.96 8.72 3.73
CA ARG A 135 3.97 9.79 4.73
C ARG A 135 5.32 10.50 4.76
N TRP A 136 5.28 11.80 5.03
CA TRP A 136 6.47 12.66 5.02
C TRP A 136 6.57 13.46 6.33
N ILE A 137 7.79 13.65 6.84
CA ILE A 137 8.02 14.46 8.06
C ILE A 137 7.99 15.95 7.72
N THR A 138 7.13 16.71 8.40
CA THR A 138 7.02 18.17 8.24
C THR A 138 7.72 18.95 9.34
N GLY A 139 7.96 18.34 10.50
CA GLY A 139 8.62 18.99 11.64
C GLY A 139 8.82 18.07 12.84
N CYS A 140 9.31 18.65 13.93
CA CYS A 140 9.59 17.97 15.18
C CYS A 140 8.93 18.72 16.35
N PHE A 141 8.32 17.98 17.27
CA PHE A 141 7.75 18.53 18.49
C PHE A 141 8.76 18.48 19.64
N TYR A 142 8.81 19.53 20.44
CA TYR A 142 9.46 19.52 21.73
C TYR A 142 8.55 20.11 22.80
N LYS A 143 8.79 19.77 24.07
CA LYS A 143 8.07 20.35 25.20
C LYS A 143 8.77 21.61 25.70
N ASN A 144 8.03 22.71 25.78
CA ASN A 144 8.55 23.95 26.37
C ASN A 144 8.53 23.89 27.92
N GLU A 145 9.00 24.94 28.59
CA GLU A 145 8.98 25.10 30.06
C GLU A 145 7.59 24.89 30.69
N THR A 146 6.51 25.22 29.98
CA THR A 146 5.14 25.02 30.46
C THR A 146 4.55 23.65 30.09
N ASN A 147 5.39 22.70 29.63
CA ASN A 147 5.00 21.36 29.16
C ASN A 147 4.03 21.35 27.95
N ASN A 148 3.93 22.45 27.22
CA ASN A 148 3.19 22.51 25.97
C ASN A 148 4.07 22.03 24.81
N ASP A 149 3.47 21.31 23.87
CA ASP A 149 4.15 20.90 22.65
C ASP A 149 4.30 22.09 21.70
N VAL A 150 5.53 22.31 21.26
CA VAL A 150 5.91 23.33 20.28
C VAL A 150 6.48 22.63 19.06
N LEU A 151 5.97 23.01 17.88
CA LEU A 151 6.41 22.47 16.60
C LEU A 151 7.57 23.30 16.04
N LEU A 152 8.68 22.65 15.73
CA LEU A 152 9.78 23.18 14.93
C LEU A 152 9.65 22.62 13.51
N ARG A 153 9.70 23.49 12.51
CA ARG A 153 9.83 23.04 11.11
C ARG A 153 11.23 22.51 10.88
N ILE A 154 11.40 21.74 9.81
CA ILE A 154 12.72 21.26 9.39
C ILE A 154 13.62 22.46 9.07
N GLY A 155 14.80 22.48 9.68
CA GLY A 155 15.77 23.57 9.63
C GLY A 155 15.62 24.61 10.74
N GLU A 156 14.57 24.51 11.58
CA GLU A 156 14.36 25.43 12.69
C GLU A 156 15.03 24.97 13.98
N THR A 157 15.37 25.95 14.81
CA THR A 157 15.92 25.76 16.15
C THR A 157 15.03 26.50 17.15
N GLY A 158 14.60 25.79 18.18
CA GLY A 158 13.89 26.33 19.33
C GLY A 158 14.80 26.48 20.53
N TYR A 159 14.48 27.42 21.42
CA TYR A 159 15.20 27.60 22.67
C TYR A 159 14.24 27.47 23.85
N ASN A 160 14.68 26.73 24.87
CA ASN A 160 13.96 26.57 26.12
C ASN A 160 14.97 26.76 27.26
N GLY A 161 15.06 27.99 27.77
CA GLY A 161 16.12 28.41 28.69
C GLY A 161 17.53 28.20 28.13
N LEU A 162 18.28 27.29 28.77
CA LEU A 162 19.65 26.91 28.40
C LEU A 162 19.70 25.75 27.38
N ILE A 163 18.56 25.17 27.02
CA ILE A 163 18.48 24.05 26.08
C ILE A 163 18.09 24.57 24.70
N LYS A 164 18.87 24.17 23.71
CA LYS A 164 18.65 24.38 22.29
C LYS A 164 18.06 23.10 21.70
N HIS A 165 16.92 23.22 21.04
CA HIS A 165 16.22 22.14 20.37
C HIS A 165 16.38 22.32 18.87
N VAL A 166 16.84 21.31 18.14
CA VAL A 166 17.10 21.39 16.70
C VAL A 166 16.28 20.32 15.98
N CYS A 167 15.57 20.71 14.93
CA CYS A 167 14.91 19.81 13.99
C CYS A 167 15.51 20.04 12.62
N ASP A 168 16.30 19.10 12.10
CA ASP A 168 16.98 19.29 10.81
C ASP A 168 17.14 17.98 10.05
N ARG A 169 17.50 18.06 8.78
CA ARG A 169 17.91 16.91 7.99
C ARG A 169 19.31 16.48 8.40
N PHE A 170 19.54 15.18 8.35
CA PHE A 170 20.88 14.65 8.57
C PHE A 170 21.78 15.07 7.41
N VAL A 171 22.88 15.77 7.70
CA VAL A 171 23.75 16.39 6.69
C VAL A 171 24.28 15.34 5.71
N ASP A 172 24.73 14.20 6.21
CA ASP A 172 25.30 13.12 5.39
C ASP A 172 24.22 12.31 4.64
N TYR A 173 22.95 12.41 5.06
CA TYR A 173 21.85 11.65 4.49
C TYR A 173 20.55 12.46 4.55
N PRO A 174 20.25 13.30 3.55
CA PRO A 174 19.10 14.21 3.59
C PRO A 174 17.74 13.48 3.60
N GLY A 175 17.73 12.18 3.31
CA GLY A 175 16.57 11.31 3.46
C GLY A 175 16.23 10.95 4.91
N ARG A 176 16.94 11.49 5.90
CA ARG A 176 16.67 11.31 7.34
C ARG A 176 16.49 12.66 8.00
N VAL A 177 15.47 12.78 8.83
CA VAL A 177 15.27 13.91 9.73
C VAL A 177 15.75 13.49 11.12
N GLN A 178 16.42 14.40 11.78
CA GLN A 178 16.88 14.24 13.15
C GLN A 178 16.31 15.34 14.03
N TYR A 179 15.99 14.96 15.25
CA TYR A 179 15.72 15.86 16.35
C TYR A 179 16.76 15.62 17.44
N TYR A 180 17.34 16.69 17.96
CA TYR A 180 18.23 16.61 19.11
C TYR A 180 18.13 17.85 20.00
N ALA A 181 18.48 17.66 21.27
CA ALA A 181 18.57 18.73 22.26
C ALA A 181 20.01 18.86 22.78
N GLU A 182 20.51 20.09 22.85
CA GLU A 182 21.86 20.38 23.34
C GLU A 182 21.86 21.60 24.27
N VAL A 183 22.87 21.70 25.12
CA VAL A 183 23.07 22.92 25.93
C VAL A 183 23.63 24.00 25.02
N ARG A 184 23.06 25.19 25.13
CA ARG A 184 23.53 26.39 24.42
C ARG A 184 25.00 26.66 24.69
N ASP A 185 25.77 26.86 23.63
CA ASP A 185 27.18 27.24 23.64
C ASP A 185 27.38 28.76 23.46
N ASP A 186 26.33 29.46 22.99
CA ASP A 186 26.32 30.91 22.72
C ASP A 186 26.12 31.78 23.97
N VAL A 187 25.67 31.20 25.09
CA VAL A 187 25.45 31.92 26.35
C VAL A 187 26.53 31.56 27.36
N HIS A 188 27.37 32.53 27.71
CA HIS A 188 28.37 32.36 28.75
C HIS A 188 27.69 32.29 30.13
N VAL A 189 27.44 31.08 30.62
CA VAL A 189 26.91 30.85 31.97
C VAL A 189 28.02 31.19 32.96
N LYS A 190 27.97 32.40 33.52
CA LYS A 190 28.82 32.76 34.65
C LYS A 190 28.39 31.91 35.85
N HIS A 191 29.27 31.04 36.32
CA HIS A 191 29.20 30.47 37.65
C HIS A 191 29.82 31.49 38.62
N PRO A 192 29.03 32.29 39.36
CA PRO A 192 29.63 33.22 40.32
C PRO A 192 30.31 32.41 41.44
N THR A 193 31.62 32.52 41.54
CA THR A 193 32.49 31.80 42.49
C THR A 193 32.24 32.13 43.97
N ASN A 194 31.42 33.16 44.28
CA ASN A 194 31.27 33.70 45.63
C ASN A 194 29.82 33.80 46.14
N LYS A 195 28.86 33.03 45.61
CA LYS A 195 27.57 32.85 46.28
C LYS A 195 27.55 31.51 46.99
N GLY A 196 27.39 31.55 48.32
CA GLY A 196 27.25 30.36 49.16
C GLY A 196 26.18 29.40 48.62
N VAL A 197 26.36 28.12 48.93
CA VAL A 197 25.54 27.01 48.42
C VAL A 197 24.06 27.30 48.60
N ASN A 198 23.36 27.53 47.49
CA ASN A 198 21.93 27.75 47.47
C ASN A 198 21.23 26.41 47.66
N GLN A 199 20.64 26.16 48.84
CA GLN A 199 19.97 24.90 49.19
C GLN A 199 18.70 24.63 48.35
N ASN A 200 18.21 25.61 47.60
CA ASN A 200 17.06 25.43 46.68
C ASN A 200 17.47 24.98 45.27
N PHE A 201 18.78 24.86 45.00
CA PHE A 201 19.27 24.20 43.79
C PHE A 201 19.77 22.79 44.16
N PRO A 202 19.50 21.76 43.34
CA PRO A 202 20.21 20.50 43.47
C PRO A 202 21.74 20.73 43.35
N PRO A 203 22.57 19.86 43.95
CA PRO A 203 24.01 20.06 44.05
C PRO A 203 24.68 20.39 42.70
N SER A 204 25.77 21.16 42.77
CA SER A 204 26.45 21.75 41.62
C SER A 204 26.88 20.71 40.59
N LYS A 205 26.66 21.04 39.31
CA LYS A 205 26.97 20.23 38.12
C LYS A 205 28.42 19.73 38.04
N GLU A 206 29.37 20.28 38.78
CA GLU A 206 30.77 19.83 38.80
C GLU A 206 30.93 18.38 39.32
N GLU A 207 30.04 17.90 40.21
CA GLU A 207 30.02 16.49 40.62
C GLU A 207 29.33 15.58 39.57
N LEU A 208 28.54 16.14 38.65
CA LEU A 208 27.88 15.41 37.55
C LEU A 208 28.72 15.37 36.26
N ILE A 209 29.70 16.27 36.10
CA ILE A 209 30.50 16.42 34.87
C ILE A 209 31.62 15.37 34.73
N GLN A 210 31.91 14.56 35.76
CA GLN A 210 32.81 13.41 35.59
C GLN A 210 32.17 12.25 34.80
N GLY A 211 30.84 12.24 34.65
CA GLY A 211 30.15 11.35 33.73
C GLY A 211 30.00 12.02 32.38
N LYS A 212 30.58 11.44 31.32
CA LYS A 212 30.27 11.74 29.91
C LYS A 212 28.81 12.17 29.79
N VAL A 213 28.57 13.42 29.38
CA VAL A 213 27.22 13.88 29.04
C VAL A 213 26.78 13.09 27.81
N ASN A 214 26.10 11.97 28.05
CA ASN A 214 25.40 11.23 27.01
C ASN A 214 24.39 12.20 26.40
N ARG A 215 24.46 12.39 25.07
CA ARG A 215 23.61 13.31 24.29
C ARG A 215 22.17 13.27 24.81
N TRP A 216 21.67 14.43 25.25
CA TRP A 216 20.30 14.61 25.69
C TRP A 216 19.38 14.39 24.48
N LEU A 217 18.50 13.38 24.55
CA LEU A 217 17.50 12.97 23.55
C LEU A 217 17.87 13.20 22.07
N HIS A 218 18.29 12.13 21.38
CA HIS A 218 18.51 12.13 19.94
C HIS A 218 17.56 11.12 19.29
N GLU A 219 16.68 11.61 18.43
CA GLU A 219 15.76 10.78 17.66
C GLU A 219 15.94 11.04 16.17
N ASN A 220 15.85 9.98 15.38
CA ASN A 220 15.98 10.08 13.95
C ASN A 220 14.93 9.20 13.26
N SER A 221 14.53 9.63 12.07
CA SER A 221 13.56 8.90 11.28
C SER A 221 13.78 9.17 9.80
N ALA A 222 13.37 8.23 8.94
CA ALA A 222 13.34 8.47 7.51
C ALA A 222 12.38 9.64 7.20
N ALA A 223 12.82 10.58 6.37
CA ALA A 223 12.03 11.75 5.98
C ALA A 223 10.74 11.36 5.26
N PHE A 224 10.77 10.23 4.56
CA PHE A 224 9.64 9.64 3.84
C PHE A 224 9.54 8.15 4.16
N VAL A 225 8.32 7.67 4.33
CA VAL A 225 7.99 6.25 4.43
C VAL A 225 6.87 5.97 3.42
N SER A 226 7.14 5.08 2.47
CA SER A 226 6.14 4.66 1.46
C SER A 226 5.02 3.87 2.11
N ASN A 227 3.79 4.01 1.59
CA ASN A 227 2.69 3.13 1.97
C ASN A 227 2.94 1.74 1.38
N GLY A 228 3.16 0.75 2.25
CA GLY A 228 3.53 -0.61 1.87
C GLY A 228 2.35 -1.44 1.36
N GLU A 229 1.76 -1.08 0.21
CA GLU A 229 0.64 -1.76 -0.48
C GLU A 229 -0.76 -1.18 -0.22
N GLN A 230 -0.97 0.08 -0.57
CA GLN A 230 -2.33 0.56 -0.86
C GLN A 230 -2.41 0.92 -2.34
N PHE A 231 -2.99 0.02 -3.13
CA PHE A 231 -3.35 0.35 -4.50
C PHE A 231 -4.44 1.43 -4.46
N GLY A 232 -4.26 2.54 -5.18
CA GLY A 232 -5.34 3.52 -5.37
C GLY A 232 -6.45 2.96 -6.26
N ALA A 233 -6.07 2.11 -7.22
CA ALA A 233 -7.00 1.42 -8.10
C ALA A 233 -6.48 0.01 -8.48
N ARG A 234 -7.39 -0.95 -8.58
CA ARG A 234 -7.20 -2.24 -9.26
C ARG A 234 -8.05 -2.23 -10.52
N ILE A 235 -7.46 -2.66 -11.63
CA ILE A 235 -8.15 -2.75 -12.92
C ILE A 235 -7.91 -4.14 -13.46
N ARG A 236 -8.99 -4.80 -13.88
CA ARG A 236 -8.92 -6.06 -14.63
C ARG A 236 -9.55 -5.83 -16.00
N TYR A 237 -8.79 -6.13 -17.04
CA TYR A 237 -9.29 -6.14 -18.41
C TYR A 237 -10.02 -7.46 -18.67
N LEU A 238 -11.22 -7.35 -19.23
CA LEU A 238 -12.02 -8.49 -19.63
C LEU A 238 -11.62 -8.92 -21.05
N PRO A 239 -11.53 -10.24 -21.32
CA PRO A 239 -11.21 -10.72 -22.67
C PRO A 239 -12.28 -10.30 -23.68
N ALA A 240 -11.85 -9.98 -24.91
CA ALA A 240 -12.74 -9.52 -25.99
C ALA A 240 -13.78 -10.59 -26.40
N SER A 241 -13.49 -11.86 -26.16
CA SER A 241 -14.41 -12.96 -26.41
C SER A 241 -15.28 -13.24 -25.19
N ARG A 242 -16.35 -12.44 -25.03
CA ARG A 242 -17.66 -13.01 -24.66
C ARG A 242 -18.19 -13.80 -25.86
N SER A 243 -17.38 -14.68 -26.47
CA SER A 243 -17.86 -15.46 -27.60
C SER A 243 -19.07 -16.22 -27.08
N ASP A 244 -20.22 -15.98 -27.68
CA ASP A 244 -21.39 -16.83 -27.50
C ASP A 244 -20.94 -18.26 -27.82
N TRP A 245 -20.58 -19.00 -26.78
CA TRP A 245 -20.12 -20.38 -26.88
C TRP A 245 -21.27 -21.33 -27.29
N THR A 246 -22.45 -20.77 -27.56
CA THR A 246 -23.61 -21.41 -28.19
C THR A 246 -23.43 -21.71 -29.68
N LYS A 247 -22.28 -21.36 -30.29
CA LYS A 247 -21.93 -21.77 -31.65
C LYS A 247 -20.77 -22.75 -31.66
N LYS A 248 -21.08 -24.03 -31.47
CA LYS A 248 -20.48 -25.13 -32.21
C LYS A 248 -21.58 -26.06 -32.71
#